data_AF-A0A2U1KIY4-F1
#
_entry.id   AF-A0A2U1KIY4-F1
#
_cell.length_a   1.000
_cell.length_b   1.000
_cell.length_c   1.000
_cell.angle_alpha   90.00
_cell.angle_beta   90.00
_cell.angle_gamma   90.00
#
_symmetry.space_group_name_H-M   'P 1'
#
loop_
_entity.id
_entity.type
_entity.pdbx_description
1 polymer ?
#
loop_
_entity_poly.entity_id
_entity_poly.type
_entity_poly.pdbx_seq_one_letter_code
_entity_poly.pdbx_strand_id
1 'polypeptide(L)'
;MVASDDMKVLERVPISKPPFEYNDLKKAIPPHCFTVSLKRSFYVLFHNLFIVCTLYYIASNYIHILPRFLSFIAWPLYWIFQGTKLGGLWMLAHECGHHSLFTYHWLDDTIGFLLHSFVLTPYFSFKYSHRAHHAHTNSIEYDEPHLPKRKSDILYSEILDNPIGLVFTILFRLTLGYPSYLIFNYSGRKYDEGLASHLYPQSPIFKDSQRGQIFVSDVGVFVVLYAYYRVMMTQVPWFVMGAILMVLTFLQHNHPSIPHYDSTEWTWMRGALSAIDRDIGLMLVKSQTDYHVVHHLFPAIPRYHAREATEALKPILGDYYKYDGTPTIQAFWREMKECIYVEPDDQDNDKKKKSGVYWFKK
;
A
#
# COMPACT_ATOMS: atom_id res chain seq x y z
N MET A 1 -27.97 10.14 -12.96
CA MET A 1 -27.40 8.78 -13.05
C MET A 1 -26.11 8.61 -12.24
N VAL A 2 -25.35 9.66 -11.90
CA VAL A 2 -24.12 9.53 -11.06
C VAL A 2 -24.42 9.14 -9.61
N ALA A 3 -25.50 9.67 -9.01
CA ALA A 3 -25.85 9.40 -7.62
C ALA A 3 -26.20 7.93 -7.29
N SER A 4 -26.66 7.14 -8.26
CA SER A 4 -27.02 5.73 -8.01
C SER A 4 -25.82 4.78 -7.99
N ASP A 5 -24.76 5.08 -8.75
CA ASP A 5 -23.53 4.28 -8.74
C ASP A 5 -22.66 4.60 -7.52
N ASP A 6 -22.62 5.87 -7.10
CA ASP A 6 -21.94 6.27 -5.85
C ASP A 6 -22.56 5.60 -4.61
N MET A 7 -23.90 5.42 -4.59
CA MET A 7 -24.57 4.71 -3.48
C MET A 7 -24.17 3.23 -3.40
N LYS A 8 -24.02 2.55 -4.54
CA LYS A 8 -23.58 1.15 -4.59
C LYS A 8 -22.15 0.96 -4.12
N VAL A 9 -21.26 1.91 -4.40
CA VAL A 9 -19.87 1.86 -3.89
C VAL A 9 -19.83 1.87 -2.36
N LEU A 10 -20.75 2.59 -1.71
CA LEU A 10 -20.82 2.67 -0.26
C LEU A 10 -21.57 1.52 0.43
N GLU A 11 -22.25 0.65 -0.33
CA GLU A 11 -22.90 -0.55 0.22
C GLU A 11 -21.86 -1.49 0.86
N ARG A 12 -22.07 -1.81 2.13
CA ARG A 12 -21.19 -2.69 2.92
C ARG A 12 -21.11 -4.09 2.32
N VAL A 13 -19.91 -4.65 2.25
CA VAL A 13 -19.72 -6.05 1.89
C VAL A 13 -20.30 -6.98 2.98
N PRO A 14 -20.71 -8.22 2.63
CA PRO A 14 -21.21 -9.16 3.62
C PRO A 14 -20.17 -9.49 4.69
N ILE A 15 -20.63 -9.62 5.93
CA ILE A 15 -19.79 -10.03 7.07
C ILE A 15 -19.93 -11.50 7.42
N SER A 16 -20.85 -12.23 6.79
CA SER A 16 -20.98 -13.67 6.98
C SER A 16 -19.74 -14.40 6.51
N LYS A 17 -19.56 -15.65 6.96
CA LYS A 17 -18.49 -16.50 6.46
C LYS A 17 -18.69 -16.71 4.95
N PRO A 18 -17.66 -16.46 4.10
CA PRO A 18 -17.77 -16.70 2.67
C PRO A 18 -18.17 -18.16 2.36
N PRO A 19 -19.01 -18.40 1.34
CA PRO A 19 -19.47 -19.74 0.97
C PRO A 19 -18.44 -20.54 0.16
N PHE A 20 -17.20 -20.07 0.09
CA PHE A 20 -16.10 -20.65 -0.68
C PHE A 20 -14.82 -20.68 0.18
N GLU A 21 -13.92 -21.60 -0.14
CA GLU A 21 -12.63 -21.73 0.52
C GLU A 21 -11.47 -21.35 -0.42
N TYR A 22 -10.26 -21.23 0.14
CA TYR A 22 -9.05 -20.90 -0.61
C TYR A 22 -8.83 -21.80 -1.83
N ASN A 23 -9.09 -23.09 -1.70
CA ASN A 23 -8.90 -24.06 -2.79
C ASN A 23 -9.91 -23.89 -3.92
N ASP A 24 -11.12 -23.40 -3.65
CA ASP A 24 -12.11 -23.11 -4.70
C ASP A 24 -11.66 -21.94 -5.54
N LEU A 25 -11.18 -20.87 -4.89
CA LEU A 25 -10.60 -19.71 -5.55
C LEU A 25 -9.37 -20.09 -6.38
N LYS A 26 -8.46 -20.90 -5.81
CA LYS A 26 -7.25 -21.33 -6.52
C LYS A 26 -7.56 -22.14 -7.78
N LYS A 27 -8.57 -23.00 -7.74
CA LYS A 27 -8.98 -23.83 -8.89
C LYS A 27 -9.60 -23.01 -10.03
N ALA A 28 -10.21 -21.87 -9.71
CA ALA A 28 -10.82 -21.00 -10.70
C ALA A 28 -9.79 -20.21 -11.53
N ILE A 29 -8.63 -19.92 -10.93
CA ILE A 29 -7.56 -19.18 -11.59
C ILE A 29 -6.85 -20.08 -12.62
N PRO A 30 -6.66 -19.62 -13.87
CA PRO A 30 -5.90 -20.36 -14.86
C PRO A 30 -4.48 -20.73 -14.36
N PRO A 31 -4.02 -21.98 -14.51
CA PRO A 31 -2.74 -22.42 -13.96
C PRO A 31 -1.53 -21.59 -14.41
N HIS A 32 -1.55 -21.06 -15.64
CA HIS A 32 -0.46 -20.24 -16.16
C HIS A 32 -0.33 -18.90 -15.42
N CYS A 33 -1.38 -18.41 -14.75
CA CYS A 33 -1.30 -17.19 -13.93
C CYS A 33 -0.32 -17.31 -12.78
N PHE A 34 0.00 -18.54 -12.33
CA PHE A 34 0.98 -18.80 -11.28
C PHE A 34 2.41 -18.94 -11.81
N THR A 35 2.66 -18.66 -13.10
CA THR A 35 3.97 -18.84 -13.72
C THR A 35 4.70 -17.51 -13.96
N VAL A 36 5.96 -17.48 -13.54
CA VAL A 36 6.86 -16.33 -13.71
C VAL A 36 7.58 -16.45 -15.05
N SER A 37 7.65 -15.36 -15.81
CA SER A 37 8.38 -15.27 -17.08
C SER A 37 9.59 -14.34 -16.92
N LEU A 38 10.78 -14.90 -16.77
CA LEU A 38 12.04 -14.15 -16.62
C LEU A 38 12.23 -13.05 -17.68
N LYS A 39 11.89 -13.33 -18.95
CA LYS A 39 11.96 -12.33 -20.04
C LYS A 39 11.11 -11.10 -19.75
N ARG A 40 9.87 -11.29 -19.29
CA ARG A 40 8.94 -10.20 -18.94
C ARG A 40 9.44 -9.47 -17.70
N SER A 41 9.92 -10.19 -16.68
CA SER A 41 10.45 -9.62 -15.45
C SER A 41 11.65 -8.70 -15.73
N PHE A 42 12.64 -9.17 -16.50
CA PHE A 42 13.78 -8.35 -16.90
C PHE A 42 13.37 -7.19 -17.80
N TYR A 43 12.46 -7.40 -18.75
CA TYR A 43 11.94 -6.31 -19.58
C TYR A 43 11.33 -5.20 -18.73
N VAL A 44 10.45 -5.52 -17.79
CA VAL A 44 9.82 -4.52 -16.92
C VAL A 44 10.85 -3.85 -16.01
N LEU A 45 11.79 -4.60 -15.44
CA LEU A 45 12.88 -4.05 -14.63
C LEU A 45 13.71 -3.02 -15.41
N PHE A 46 14.28 -3.41 -16.54
CA PHE A 46 15.15 -2.54 -17.33
C PHE A 46 14.38 -1.38 -17.96
N HIS A 47 13.13 -1.59 -18.37
CA HIS A 47 12.28 -0.52 -18.88
C HIS A 47 12.03 0.58 -17.83
N ASN A 48 11.71 0.21 -16.58
CA ASN A 48 11.50 1.19 -15.52
C ASN A 48 12.80 1.91 -15.14
N LEU A 49 13.92 1.18 -15.02
CA LEU A 49 15.23 1.78 -14.78
C LEU A 49 15.63 2.76 -15.89
N PHE A 50 15.45 2.37 -17.15
CA PHE A 50 15.74 3.24 -18.30
C PHE A 50 14.95 4.55 -18.25
N ILE A 51 13.66 4.50 -17.93
CA ILE A 51 12.83 5.72 -17.81
C ILE A 51 13.31 6.60 -16.65
N VAL A 52 13.56 6.03 -15.47
CA VAL A 52 14.04 6.77 -14.28
C VAL A 52 15.38 7.45 -14.56
N CYS A 53 16.32 6.74 -15.19
CA CYS A 53 17.61 7.30 -15.57
C CYS A 53 17.48 8.38 -16.66
N THR A 54 16.60 8.18 -17.64
CA THR A 54 16.38 9.14 -18.73
C THR A 54 15.78 10.45 -18.20
N LEU A 55 14.75 10.37 -17.36
CA LEU A 55 14.14 11.55 -16.73
C LEU A 55 15.15 12.31 -15.87
N TYR A 56 15.95 11.60 -15.06
CA TYR A 56 17.02 12.21 -14.28
C TYR A 56 18.07 12.89 -15.18
N TYR A 57 18.53 12.21 -16.23
CA TYR A 57 19.49 12.76 -17.18
C TYR A 57 18.97 14.04 -17.83
N ILE A 58 17.70 14.03 -18.29
CA ILE A 58 17.08 15.20 -18.91
C ILE A 58 17.01 16.37 -17.91
N ALA A 59 16.56 16.09 -16.68
CA ALA A 59 16.43 17.11 -15.66
C ALA A 59 17.77 17.76 -15.29
N SER A 60 18.79 16.94 -15.03
CA SER A 60 20.11 17.41 -14.62
C SER A 60 20.82 18.18 -15.72
N ASN A 61 20.66 17.81 -17.00
CA ASN A 61 21.41 18.41 -18.10
C ASN A 61 20.68 19.55 -18.83
N TYR A 62 19.34 19.61 -18.81
CA TYR A 62 18.61 20.56 -19.65
C TYR A 62 17.67 21.53 -18.92
N ILE A 63 17.05 21.15 -17.78
CA ILE A 63 16.05 22.03 -17.13
C ILE A 63 16.67 23.35 -16.66
N HIS A 64 17.93 23.33 -16.21
CA HIS A 64 18.65 24.51 -15.75
C HIS A 64 19.04 25.48 -16.88
N ILE A 65 19.04 25.01 -18.14
CA ILE A 65 19.35 25.82 -19.34
C ILE A 65 18.10 26.58 -19.82
N LEU A 66 16.91 26.12 -19.46
CA LEU A 66 15.65 26.74 -19.87
C LEU A 66 15.55 28.19 -19.34
N PRO A 67 14.81 29.08 -20.05
CA PRO A 67 14.40 30.35 -19.50
C PRO A 67 13.71 30.18 -18.14
N ARG A 68 13.98 31.10 -17.21
CA ARG A 68 13.55 30.99 -15.79
C ARG A 68 12.07 30.59 -15.62
N PHE A 69 11.15 31.20 -16.37
CA PHE A 69 9.73 30.86 -16.33
C PHE A 69 9.45 29.39 -16.72
N LEU A 70 10.11 28.88 -17.75
CA LEU A 70 9.98 27.49 -18.18
C LEU A 70 10.62 26.53 -17.17
N SER A 71 11.75 26.89 -16.56
CA SER A 71 12.36 26.08 -15.48
C SER A 71 11.43 25.95 -14.27
N PHE A 72 10.71 27.02 -13.89
CA PHE A 72 9.73 26.96 -12.79
C PHE A 72 8.56 26.02 -13.06
N ILE A 73 8.23 25.75 -14.32
CA ILE A 73 7.20 24.77 -14.72
C ILE A 73 7.82 23.38 -14.86
N ALA A 74 9.01 23.28 -15.47
CA ALA A 74 9.67 22.02 -15.77
C ALA A 74 10.09 21.25 -14.52
N TRP A 75 10.54 21.93 -13.45
CA TRP A 75 10.94 21.27 -12.20
C TRP A 75 9.79 20.53 -11.50
N PRO A 76 8.62 21.15 -11.22
CA PRO A 76 7.46 20.45 -10.68
C PRO A 76 6.98 19.29 -11.55
N LEU A 77 6.95 19.47 -12.88
CA LEU A 77 6.59 18.38 -13.79
C LEU A 77 7.58 17.22 -13.65
N TYR A 78 8.88 17.49 -13.68
CA TYR A 78 9.91 16.47 -13.45
C TYR A 78 9.70 15.77 -12.10
N TRP A 79 9.47 16.50 -11.00
CA TRP A 79 9.26 15.87 -9.69
C TRP A 79 8.05 14.93 -9.69
N ILE A 80 6.95 15.32 -10.33
CA ILE A 80 5.75 14.49 -10.46
C ILE A 80 6.05 13.23 -11.28
N PHE A 81 6.62 13.37 -12.48
CA PHE A 81 6.93 12.24 -13.36
C PHE A 81 7.98 11.31 -12.76
N GLN A 82 9.07 11.87 -12.23
CA GLN A 82 10.15 11.12 -11.60
C GLN A 82 9.62 10.38 -10.36
N GLY A 83 8.92 11.06 -9.45
CA GLY A 83 8.37 10.44 -8.25
C GLY A 83 7.40 9.31 -8.58
N THR A 84 6.59 9.48 -9.61
CA THR A 84 5.68 8.42 -10.07
C THR A 84 6.45 7.20 -10.59
N LYS A 85 7.55 7.40 -11.33
CA LYS A 85 8.38 6.29 -11.84
C LYS A 85 9.24 5.65 -10.76
N LEU A 86 9.66 6.39 -9.74
CA LEU A 86 10.24 5.82 -8.52
C LEU A 86 9.21 4.94 -7.78
N GLY A 87 7.93 5.34 -7.75
CA GLY A 87 6.84 4.49 -7.26
C GLY A 87 6.73 3.17 -8.02
N GLY A 88 6.92 3.20 -9.35
CA GLY A 88 7.00 1.98 -10.16
C GLY A 88 8.17 1.07 -9.78
N LEU A 89 9.35 1.61 -9.46
CA LEU A 89 10.48 0.82 -8.95
C LEU A 89 10.20 0.25 -7.55
N TRP A 90 9.55 1.04 -6.70
CA TRP A 90 9.12 0.60 -5.38
C TRP A 90 8.18 -0.60 -5.48
N MET A 91 7.22 -0.56 -6.42
CA MET A 91 6.30 -1.67 -6.68
C MET A 91 7.02 -2.93 -7.18
N LEU A 92 8.03 -2.80 -8.04
CA LEU A 92 8.82 -3.97 -8.48
C LEU A 92 9.57 -4.63 -7.34
N ALA A 93 10.15 -3.83 -6.43
CA ALA A 93 10.80 -4.34 -5.25
C ALA A 93 9.80 -4.95 -4.24
N HIS A 94 8.58 -4.41 -4.17
CA HIS A 94 7.47 -5.03 -3.45
C HIS A 94 7.12 -6.42 -4.02
N GLU A 95 7.01 -6.58 -5.34
CA GLU A 95 6.81 -7.89 -5.99
C GLU A 95 7.95 -8.87 -5.69
N CYS A 96 9.19 -8.38 -5.62
CA CYS A 96 10.32 -9.19 -5.15
C CYS A 96 10.11 -9.68 -3.71
N GLY A 97 9.53 -8.86 -2.83
CA GLY A 97 9.20 -9.24 -1.45
C GLY A 97 8.19 -10.40 -1.36
N HIS A 98 7.31 -10.51 -2.35
CA HIS A 98 6.35 -11.60 -2.53
C HIS A 98 6.90 -12.82 -3.27
N HIS A 99 8.13 -12.73 -3.77
CA HIS A 99 8.73 -13.75 -4.63
C HIS A 99 7.89 -14.02 -5.90
N SER A 100 7.30 -12.96 -6.47
CA SER A 100 6.43 -13.01 -7.65
C SER A 100 7.09 -12.43 -8.91
N LEU A 101 8.24 -11.76 -8.78
CA LEU A 101 8.91 -11.11 -9.92
C LEU A 101 9.87 -12.06 -10.63
N PHE A 102 10.67 -12.86 -9.92
CA PHE A 102 11.61 -13.81 -10.51
C PHE A 102 11.31 -15.25 -10.08
N THR A 103 11.82 -16.22 -10.85
CA THR A 103 11.67 -17.65 -10.52
C THR A 103 12.56 -18.08 -9.33
N TYR A 104 13.59 -17.29 -9.00
CA TYR A 104 14.56 -17.60 -7.96
C TYR A 104 14.45 -16.60 -6.81
N HIS A 105 14.12 -17.08 -5.60
CA HIS A 105 13.91 -16.20 -4.44
C HIS A 105 15.16 -15.37 -4.06
N TRP A 106 16.36 -15.90 -4.26
CA TRP A 106 17.59 -15.14 -4.01
C TRP A 106 17.75 -13.97 -4.98
N LEU A 107 17.27 -14.12 -6.21
CA LEU A 107 17.32 -13.07 -7.22
C LEU A 107 16.29 -11.99 -6.90
N ASP A 108 15.07 -12.38 -6.51
CA ASP A 108 14.08 -11.45 -5.97
C ASP A 108 14.66 -10.68 -4.78
N ASP A 109 15.22 -11.37 -3.78
CA ASP A 109 15.76 -10.71 -2.59
C ASP A 109 16.91 -9.76 -2.93
N THR A 110 17.75 -10.11 -3.91
CA THR A 110 18.86 -9.26 -4.37
C THR A 110 18.34 -8.02 -5.10
N ILE A 111 17.45 -8.18 -6.08
CA ILE A 111 16.92 -7.07 -6.87
C ILE A 111 16.03 -6.17 -6.00
N GLY A 112 15.19 -6.76 -5.16
CA GLY A 112 14.37 -6.07 -4.18
C GLY A 112 15.22 -5.22 -3.23
N PHE A 113 16.28 -5.80 -2.66
CA PHE A 113 17.22 -5.06 -1.81
C PHE A 113 17.83 -3.84 -2.52
N LEU A 114 18.33 -4.01 -3.75
CA LEU A 114 18.94 -2.92 -4.52
C LEU A 114 17.93 -1.82 -4.85
N LEU A 115 16.75 -2.19 -5.35
CA LEU A 115 15.72 -1.24 -5.76
C LEU A 115 15.11 -0.50 -4.57
N HIS A 116 14.73 -1.19 -3.49
CA HIS A 116 14.19 -0.55 -2.29
C HIS A 116 15.23 0.32 -1.60
N SER A 117 16.50 -0.10 -1.52
CA SER A 117 17.57 0.77 -1.01
C SER A 117 17.69 2.04 -1.86
N PHE A 118 17.64 1.93 -3.19
CA PHE A 118 17.67 3.07 -4.11
C PHE A 118 16.51 4.06 -3.87
N VAL A 119 15.31 3.56 -3.57
CA VAL A 119 14.15 4.40 -3.20
C VAL A 119 14.01 4.61 -1.69
N LEU A 120 15.11 4.49 -0.93
CA LEU A 120 15.20 4.74 0.52
C LEU A 120 14.14 4.00 1.36
N THR A 121 13.93 2.74 1.02
CA THR A 121 13.03 1.81 1.72
C THR A 121 13.85 0.63 2.21
N PRO A 122 13.80 0.25 3.51
CA PRO A 122 14.55 -0.90 4.00
C PRO A 122 13.87 -2.21 3.54
N TYR A 123 14.44 -2.87 2.51
CA TYR A 123 13.79 -3.97 1.80
C TYR A 123 13.34 -5.14 2.69
N PHE A 124 14.23 -5.73 3.48
CA PHE A 124 13.87 -6.91 4.29
C PHE A 124 12.92 -6.54 5.43
N SER A 125 13.07 -5.33 5.97
CA SER A 125 12.13 -4.76 6.94
C SER A 125 10.73 -4.65 6.36
N PHE A 126 10.60 -4.00 5.21
CA PHE A 126 9.33 -3.91 4.48
C PHE A 126 8.77 -5.28 4.10
N LYS A 127 9.60 -6.18 3.56
CA LYS A 127 9.20 -7.55 3.19
C LYS A 127 8.58 -8.31 4.36
N TYR A 128 9.17 -8.22 5.55
CA TYR A 128 8.68 -8.95 6.72
C TYR A 128 7.44 -8.33 7.34
N SER A 129 7.38 -7.01 7.49
CA SER A 129 6.18 -6.33 7.98
C SER A 129 5.02 -6.48 7.00
N HIS A 130 5.29 -6.38 5.70
CA HIS A 130 4.27 -6.52 4.67
C HIS A 130 3.76 -7.97 4.57
N ARG A 131 4.60 -8.99 4.79
CA ARG A 131 4.12 -10.37 4.96
C ARG A 131 3.19 -10.52 6.16
N ALA A 132 3.49 -9.85 7.28
CA ALA A 132 2.61 -9.84 8.45
C ALA A 132 1.26 -9.16 8.15
N HIS A 133 1.28 -8.06 7.39
CA HIS A 133 0.07 -7.42 6.87
C HIS A 133 -0.79 -8.38 6.03
N HIS A 134 -0.22 -9.09 5.06
CA HIS A 134 -0.96 -10.10 4.27
C HIS A 134 -1.51 -11.25 5.11
N ALA A 135 -0.84 -11.58 6.21
CA ALA A 135 -1.30 -12.62 7.13
C ALA A 135 -2.44 -12.15 8.05
N HIS A 136 -2.61 -10.83 8.27
CA HIS A 136 -3.53 -10.26 9.26
C HIS A 136 -4.38 -9.10 8.72
N THR A 137 -4.56 -9.00 7.42
CA THR A 137 -5.24 -7.86 6.77
C THR A 137 -6.58 -7.59 7.44
N ASN A 138 -6.85 -6.32 7.74
CA ASN A 138 -8.06 -5.83 8.40
C ASN A 138 -8.32 -6.39 9.81
N SER A 139 -7.33 -7.00 10.45
CA SER A 139 -7.34 -7.21 11.90
C SER A 139 -7.02 -5.90 12.62
N ILE A 140 -7.87 -5.49 13.56
CA ILE A 140 -7.62 -4.27 14.34
C ILE A 140 -6.57 -4.46 15.44
N GLU A 141 -6.10 -5.68 15.67
CA GLU A 141 -5.02 -5.99 16.62
C GLU A 141 -3.69 -6.28 15.93
N TYR A 142 -3.70 -7.02 14.81
CA TYR A 142 -2.50 -7.66 14.27
C TYR A 142 -2.06 -7.19 12.89
N ASP A 143 -2.86 -6.39 12.18
CA ASP A 143 -2.42 -5.78 10.92
C ASP A 143 -1.22 -4.83 11.16
N GLU A 144 -0.45 -4.50 10.12
CA GLU A 144 0.80 -3.73 10.25
C GLU A 144 0.76 -2.31 9.66
N PRO A 145 0.22 -2.04 8.46
CA PRO A 145 -0.03 -0.68 7.98
C PRO A 145 -1.51 -0.31 8.02
N HIS A 146 -1.78 1.00 8.07
CA HIS A 146 -3.12 1.59 7.94
C HIS A 146 -4.15 1.09 8.95
N LEU A 147 -3.74 0.75 10.18
CA LEU A 147 -4.70 0.34 11.19
C LEU A 147 -5.69 1.47 11.48
N PRO A 148 -7.00 1.19 11.45
CA PRO A 148 -7.98 2.17 11.82
C PRO A 148 -7.80 2.58 13.28
N LYS A 149 -8.02 3.86 13.56
CA LYS A 149 -8.07 4.33 14.94
C LYS A 149 -9.40 3.93 15.57
N ARG A 150 -9.41 3.65 16.87
CA ARG A 150 -10.65 3.43 17.62
C ARG A 150 -11.18 4.78 18.09
N LYS A 151 -12.48 4.88 18.34
CA LYS A 151 -13.10 6.10 18.90
C LYS A 151 -12.44 6.59 20.19
N SER A 152 -11.85 5.69 20.98
CA SER A 152 -11.10 6.01 22.18
C SER A 152 -9.77 6.75 21.93
N ASP A 153 -9.30 6.86 20.68
CA ASP A 153 -8.12 7.65 20.32
C ASP A 153 -8.53 9.13 20.12
N ILE A 154 -8.56 9.87 21.23
CA ILE A 154 -9.03 11.27 21.29
C ILE A 154 -8.31 12.22 20.30
N LEU A 155 -7.07 11.90 19.93
CA LEU A 155 -6.34 12.70 18.95
C LEU A 155 -7.07 12.69 17.60
N TYR A 156 -7.59 11.53 17.20
CA TYR A 156 -8.28 11.39 15.92
C TYR A 156 -9.77 11.67 16.04
N SER A 157 -10.43 11.19 17.10
CA SER A 157 -11.89 11.30 17.26
C SER A 157 -12.38 12.65 17.76
N GLU A 158 -11.55 13.45 18.45
CA GLU A 158 -11.96 14.74 19.01
C GLU A 158 -11.09 15.91 18.51
N ILE A 159 -9.76 15.73 18.44
CA ILE A 159 -8.83 16.82 18.12
C ILE A 159 -8.72 17.05 16.60
N LEU A 160 -8.61 15.98 15.82
CA LEU A 160 -8.42 16.06 14.36
C LEU A 160 -9.73 15.96 13.56
N ASP A 161 -10.85 15.56 14.18
CA ASP A 161 -12.16 15.51 13.53
C ASP A 161 -12.81 16.90 13.42
N ASN A 162 -12.17 17.76 12.62
CA ASN A 162 -12.70 19.05 12.20
C ASN A 162 -12.02 19.49 10.90
N PRO A 163 -12.50 20.54 10.19
CA PRO A 163 -11.93 20.94 8.91
C PRO A 163 -10.42 21.26 8.95
N ILE A 164 -9.91 21.83 10.04
CA ILE A 164 -8.48 22.16 10.18
C ILE A 164 -7.67 20.88 10.40
N GLY A 165 -8.14 20.01 11.29
CA GLY A 165 -7.54 18.70 11.55
C GLY A 165 -7.50 17.80 10.31
N LEU A 166 -8.55 17.84 9.48
CA LEU A 166 -8.59 17.16 8.18
C LEU A 166 -7.48 17.67 7.25
N VAL A 167 -7.37 18.99 7.05
CA VAL A 167 -6.32 19.57 6.19
C VAL A 167 -4.93 19.25 6.73
N PHE A 168 -4.72 19.35 8.04
CA PHE A 168 -3.46 18.97 8.67
C PHE A 168 -3.13 17.49 8.42
N THR A 169 -4.09 16.59 8.60
CA THR A 169 -3.89 15.15 8.41
C THR A 169 -3.59 14.81 6.96
N ILE A 170 -4.26 15.46 6.00
CA ILE A 170 -3.96 15.34 4.57
C ILE A 170 -2.53 15.78 4.28
N LEU A 171 -2.14 16.98 4.73
CA LEU A 171 -0.80 17.52 4.50
C LEU A 171 0.27 16.64 5.13
N PHE A 172 0.06 16.18 6.37
CA PHE A 172 0.97 15.26 7.05
C PHE A 172 1.12 13.95 6.27
N ARG A 173 0.01 13.30 5.88
CA ARG A 173 0.05 12.03 5.14
C ARG A 173 0.78 12.16 3.80
N LEU A 174 0.51 13.22 3.05
CA LEU A 174 1.11 13.44 1.73
C LEU A 174 2.58 13.86 1.78
N THR A 175 3.09 14.36 2.91
CA THR A 175 4.48 14.84 3.02
C THR A 175 5.32 13.96 3.94
N LEU A 176 4.89 13.79 5.19
CA LEU A 176 5.62 13.10 6.23
C LEU A 176 5.10 11.69 6.53
N GLY A 177 3.97 11.27 5.93
CA GLY A 177 3.35 9.98 6.22
C GLY A 177 4.27 8.80 5.93
N TYR A 178 4.88 8.76 4.74
CA TYR A 178 5.81 7.69 4.36
C TYR A 178 7.08 7.62 5.23
N PRO A 179 7.85 8.71 5.43
CA PRO A 179 9.00 8.68 6.35
C PRO A 179 8.58 8.35 7.79
N SER A 180 7.45 8.88 8.28
CA SER A 180 6.99 8.62 9.64
C SER A 180 6.55 7.17 9.84
N TYR A 181 6.03 6.51 8.79
CA TYR A 181 5.77 5.08 8.82
C TYR A 181 7.08 4.31 8.98
N LEU A 182 8.09 4.58 8.16
CA LEU A 182 9.38 3.88 8.25
C LEU A 182 10.10 4.12 9.57
N ILE A 183 10.12 5.36 10.07
CA ILE A 183 10.90 5.74 11.27
C ILE A 183 10.15 5.41 12.55
N PHE A 184 8.83 5.63 12.61
CA PHE A 184 8.05 5.59 13.86
C PHE A 184 6.85 4.63 13.82
N ASN A 185 6.68 3.84 12.75
CA ASN A 185 5.53 2.97 12.52
C ASN A 185 4.18 3.69 12.70
N TYR A 186 4.08 4.97 12.32
CA TYR A 186 2.97 5.85 12.74
C TYR A 186 1.57 5.34 12.34
N SER A 187 1.46 4.75 11.14
CA SER A 187 0.21 4.21 10.60
C SER A 187 -0.01 2.75 10.98
N GLY A 188 0.93 2.14 11.69
CA GLY A 188 0.88 0.74 12.05
C GLY A 188 0.35 0.46 13.44
N ARG A 189 0.39 -0.82 13.82
CA ARG A 189 -0.02 -1.25 15.15
C ARG A 189 0.94 -0.74 16.22
N LYS A 190 0.38 -0.50 17.39
CA LYS A 190 1.17 -0.16 18.58
C LYS A 190 1.68 -1.46 19.20
N TYR A 191 2.89 -1.41 19.73
CA TYR A 191 3.53 -2.48 20.45
C TYR A 191 3.67 -2.04 21.91
N ASP A 192 3.41 -2.95 22.85
CA ASP A 192 3.42 -2.62 24.29
C ASP A 192 4.83 -2.28 24.79
N GLU A 193 5.85 -2.88 24.17
CA GLU A 193 7.26 -2.70 24.54
C GLU A 193 8.14 -2.43 23.32
N GLY A 194 9.17 -1.61 23.52
CA GLY A 194 10.18 -1.32 22.50
C GLY A 194 9.80 -0.23 21.49
N LEU A 195 10.78 0.18 20.69
CA LEU A 195 10.58 1.16 19.63
C LEU A 195 10.17 0.47 18.32
N ALA A 196 8.92 0.63 17.91
CA ALA A 196 8.45 0.16 16.60
C ALA A 196 9.01 1.06 15.49
N SER A 197 9.96 0.52 14.72
CA SER A 197 10.58 1.20 13.59
C SER A 197 11.02 0.18 12.54
N HIS A 198 10.93 0.57 11.26
CA HIS A 198 11.44 -0.24 10.15
C HIS A 198 12.96 -0.12 9.98
N LEU A 199 13.59 0.87 10.63
CA LEU A 199 15.02 1.15 10.58
C LEU A 199 15.74 0.77 11.87
N TYR A 200 15.16 -0.16 12.63
CA TYR A 200 15.69 -0.62 13.91
C TYR A 200 15.64 -2.15 13.97
N PRO A 201 16.79 -2.86 13.90
CA PRO A 201 16.81 -4.32 13.87
C PRO A 201 16.19 -5.00 15.09
N GLN A 202 16.19 -4.34 16.26
CA GLN A 202 15.59 -4.84 17.50
C GLN A 202 14.15 -4.34 17.69
N SER A 203 13.55 -3.77 16.66
CA SER A 203 12.14 -3.39 16.64
C SER A 203 11.25 -4.59 16.95
N PRO A 204 10.18 -4.41 17.74
CA PRO A 204 9.25 -5.47 18.09
C PRO A 204 8.44 -5.99 16.88
N ILE A 205 8.53 -5.32 15.72
CA ILE A 205 7.95 -5.77 14.45
C ILE A 205 8.59 -7.09 13.98
N PHE A 206 9.86 -7.33 14.32
CA PHE A 206 10.65 -8.41 13.72
C PHE A 206 11.01 -9.52 14.71
N LYS A 207 11.05 -10.75 14.19
CA LYS A 207 11.54 -11.93 14.92
C LYS A 207 13.06 -11.91 15.01
N ASP A 208 13.63 -12.59 16.01
CA ASP A 208 15.08 -12.67 16.22
C ASP A 208 15.84 -13.18 14.98
N SER A 209 15.27 -14.14 14.25
CA SER A 209 15.88 -14.70 13.03
C SER A 209 15.94 -13.71 11.86
N GLN A 210 15.18 -12.61 11.89
CA GLN A 210 15.11 -11.63 10.80
C GLN A 210 16.08 -10.47 11.00
N ARG A 211 16.55 -10.23 12.23
CA ARG A 211 17.29 -9.02 12.63
C ARG A 211 18.54 -8.75 11.79
N GLY A 212 19.27 -9.81 11.41
CA GLY A 212 20.44 -9.68 10.53
C GLY A 212 20.11 -9.08 9.17
N GLN A 213 18.97 -9.46 8.59
CA GLN A 213 18.51 -8.92 7.31
C GLN A 213 17.95 -7.50 7.43
N ILE A 214 17.34 -7.16 8.57
CA ILE A 214 16.95 -5.77 8.87
C ILE A 214 18.19 -4.87 8.87
N PHE A 215 19.23 -5.28 9.60
CA PHE A 215 20.50 -4.55 9.63
C PHE A 215 21.11 -4.36 8.24
N VAL A 216 21.10 -5.40 7.39
CA VAL A 216 21.57 -5.29 5.99
C VAL A 216 20.74 -4.27 5.19
N SER A 217 19.41 -4.24 5.39
CA SER A 217 18.53 -3.26 4.73
C SER A 217 18.85 -1.84 5.16
N ASP A 218 19.06 -1.62 6.46
CA ASP A 218 19.36 -0.31 7.02
C ASP A 218 20.69 0.21 6.46
N VAL A 219 21.73 -0.64 6.43
CA VAL A 219 23.02 -0.32 5.78
C VAL A 219 22.81 0.05 4.31
N GLY A 220 21.99 -0.68 3.56
CA GLY A 220 21.66 -0.37 2.17
C GLY A 220 21.05 1.02 2.00
N VAL A 221 20.06 1.35 2.82
CA VAL A 221 19.40 2.67 2.82
C VAL A 221 20.40 3.79 3.18
N PHE A 222 21.22 3.61 4.22
CA PHE A 222 22.19 4.63 4.63
C PHE A 222 23.30 4.85 3.59
N VAL A 223 23.76 3.80 2.91
CA VAL A 223 24.74 3.91 1.82
C VAL A 223 24.16 4.71 0.65
N VAL A 224 22.92 4.42 0.23
CA VAL A 224 22.25 5.18 -0.84
C VAL A 224 21.99 6.63 -0.41
N LEU A 225 21.52 6.85 0.81
CA LEU A 225 21.27 8.18 1.35
C LEU A 225 22.56 9.03 1.36
N TYR A 226 23.67 8.43 1.77
CA TYR A 226 24.98 9.09 1.71
C TYR A 226 25.41 9.38 0.27
N ALA A 227 25.20 8.46 -0.68
CA ALA A 227 25.48 8.68 -2.09
C ALA A 227 24.66 9.85 -2.66
N TYR A 228 23.36 9.93 -2.34
CA TYR A 228 22.48 11.05 -2.72
C TYR A 228 22.96 12.38 -2.16
N TYR A 229 23.39 12.41 -0.90
CA TYR A 229 24.00 13.59 -0.29
C TYR A 229 25.26 14.03 -1.07
N ARG A 230 26.15 13.08 -1.42
CA ARG A 230 27.41 13.38 -2.13
C ARG A 230 27.22 13.95 -3.53
N VAL A 231 26.14 13.60 -4.22
CA VAL A 231 25.83 14.11 -5.57
C VAL A 231 24.76 15.22 -5.56
N MET A 232 24.42 15.75 -4.38
CA MET A 232 23.41 16.79 -4.18
C MET A 232 22.06 16.47 -4.86
N MET A 233 21.67 15.19 -4.85
CA MET A 233 20.42 14.76 -5.48
C MET A 233 19.23 15.30 -4.70
N THR A 234 18.31 15.99 -5.40
CA THR A 234 17.06 16.43 -4.79
C THR A 234 16.19 15.26 -4.35
N GLN A 235 15.59 15.37 -3.16
CA GLN A 235 14.71 14.35 -2.58
C GLN A 235 13.22 14.62 -2.86
N VAL A 236 12.88 15.71 -3.57
CA VAL A 236 11.48 16.05 -3.87
C VAL A 236 10.75 14.92 -4.64
N PRO A 237 11.36 14.25 -5.65
CA PRO A 237 10.73 13.08 -6.27
C PRO A 237 10.43 11.94 -5.30
N TRP A 238 11.25 11.74 -4.26
CA TRP A 238 11.02 10.72 -3.24
C TRP A 238 9.80 11.04 -2.37
N PHE A 239 9.59 12.32 -2.02
CA PHE A 239 8.37 12.76 -1.34
C PHE A 239 7.13 12.58 -2.21
N VAL A 240 7.21 12.88 -3.51
CA VAL A 240 6.11 12.61 -4.45
C VAL A 240 5.79 11.11 -4.51
N MET A 241 6.80 10.26 -4.59
CA MET A 241 6.63 8.81 -4.52
C MET A 241 5.91 8.40 -3.23
N GLY A 242 6.39 8.88 -2.07
CA GLY A 242 5.78 8.59 -0.77
C GLY A 242 4.32 9.04 -0.69
N ALA A 243 3.99 10.21 -1.23
CA ALA A 243 2.62 10.71 -1.32
C ALA A 243 1.72 9.79 -2.14
N ILE A 244 2.19 9.36 -3.32
CA ILE A 244 1.46 8.43 -4.20
C ILE A 244 1.23 7.10 -3.48
N LEU A 245 2.28 6.52 -2.87
CA LEU A 245 2.17 5.26 -2.13
C LEU A 245 1.18 5.36 -0.96
N MET A 246 1.21 6.47 -0.23
CA MET A 246 0.30 6.71 0.90
C MET A 246 -1.15 6.80 0.43
N VAL A 247 -1.45 7.58 -0.60
CA VAL A 247 -2.82 7.68 -1.16
C VAL A 247 -3.31 6.31 -1.63
N LEU A 248 -2.45 5.60 -2.35
CA LEU A 248 -2.77 4.34 -2.99
C LEU A 248 -3.12 3.25 -1.97
N THR A 249 -2.20 3.00 -1.05
CA THR A 249 -2.38 1.96 -0.03
C THR A 249 -3.47 2.35 0.98
N PHE A 250 -3.62 3.64 1.28
CA PHE A 250 -4.74 4.11 2.11
C PHE A 250 -6.09 3.78 1.47
N LEU A 251 -6.27 4.10 0.19
CA LEU A 251 -7.53 3.83 -0.54
C LEU A 251 -7.83 2.35 -0.77
N GLN A 252 -6.80 1.51 -0.82
CA GLN A 252 -6.96 0.06 -0.96
C GLN A 252 -7.41 -0.61 0.36
N HIS A 253 -7.09 0.00 1.50
CA HIS A 253 -7.31 -0.58 2.83
C HIS A 253 -8.30 0.18 3.72
N ASN A 254 -8.71 1.39 3.32
CA ASN A 254 -9.64 2.21 4.08
C ASN A 254 -10.80 2.58 3.17
N HIS A 255 -11.98 2.07 3.50
CA HIS A 255 -13.21 2.43 2.81
C HIS A 255 -14.42 2.18 3.73
N PRO A 256 -15.47 3.03 3.72
CA PRO A 256 -16.62 2.88 4.62
C PRO A 256 -17.39 1.56 4.48
N SER A 257 -17.23 0.89 3.33
CA SER A 257 -17.95 -0.34 2.99
C SER A 257 -17.18 -1.64 3.23
N ILE A 258 -15.94 -1.59 3.74
CA ILE A 258 -15.21 -2.79 4.17
C ILE A 258 -15.13 -2.86 5.70
N PRO A 259 -15.33 -4.05 6.29
CA PRO A 259 -15.26 -4.25 7.72
C PRO A 259 -13.82 -4.43 8.19
N HIS A 260 -13.61 -4.14 9.47
CA HIS A 260 -12.44 -4.56 10.23
C HIS A 260 -12.88 -5.52 11.32
N TYR A 261 -11.97 -6.38 11.77
CA TYR A 261 -12.32 -7.46 12.68
C TYR A 261 -11.39 -7.51 13.88
N ASP A 262 -11.96 -7.78 15.05
CA ASP A 262 -11.17 -8.23 16.20
C ASP A 262 -10.88 -9.74 16.11
N SER A 263 -10.01 -10.20 16.99
CA SER A 263 -9.63 -11.61 17.11
C SER A 263 -10.78 -12.62 17.30
N THR A 264 -11.99 -12.19 17.68
CA THR A 264 -13.14 -13.09 17.86
C THR A 264 -13.86 -13.40 16.55
N GLU A 265 -13.77 -12.50 15.57
CA GLU A 265 -14.43 -12.60 14.27
C GLU A 265 -13.43 -12.76 13.11
N TRP A 266 -12.19 -12.33 13.29
CA TRP A 266 -11.21 -12.33 12.21
C TRP A 266 -10.88 -13.75 11.73
N THR A 267 -10.87 -13.90 10.40
CA THR A 267 -10.29 -15.07 9.72
C THR A 267 -9.48 -14.57 8.53
N TRP A 268 -8.46 -15.33 8.12
CA TRP A 268 -7.61 -14.94 6.99
C TRP A 268 -8.43 -14.60 5.72
N MET A 269 -9.43 -15.40 5.38
CA MET A 269 -10.27 -15.16 4.19
C MET A 269 -11.07 -13.85 4.30
N ARG A 270 -11.71 -13.59 5.44
CA ARG A 270 -12.47 -12.34 5.64
C ARG A 270 -11.54 -11.12 5.58
N GLY A 271 -10.36 -11.21 6.19
CA GLY A 271 -9.36 -10.15 6.15
C GLY A 271 -8.84 -9.86 4.74
N ALA A 272 -8.44 -10.90 4.00
CA ALA A 272 -7.92 -10.78 2.64
C ALA A 272 -8.94 -10.22 1.63
N LEU A 273 -10.24 -10.45 1.86
CA LEU A 273 -11.33 -9.90 1.03
C LEU A 273 -11.69 -8.45 1.39
N SER A 274 -11.32 -7.97 2.57
CA SER A 274 -11.56 -6.58 3.00
C SER A 274 -10.55 -5.61 2.38
N ALA A 275 -10.45 -5.60 1.07
CA ALA A 275 -9.63 -4.70 0.27
C ALA A 275 -10.46 -4.11 -0.88
N ILE A 276 -10.07 -2.94 -1.37
CA ILE A 276 -10.72 -2.26 -2.49
C ILE A 276 -9.87 -2.35 -3.75
N ASP A 277 -10.43 -2.93 -4.81
CA ASP A 277 -9.89 -2.81 -6.16
C ASP A 277 -10.32 -1.47 -6.77
N ARG A 278 -9.42 -0.75 -7.44
CA ARG A 278 -9.74 0.53 -8.09
C ARG A 278 -8.77 0.89 -9.21
N ASP A 279 -9.24 1.56 -10.26
CA ASP A 279 -8.36 2.23 -11.23
C ASP A 279 -7.94 3.60 -10.67
N ILE A 280 -6.64 3.78 -10.44
CA ILE A 280 -6.10 4.98 -9.80
C ILE A 280 -5.94 6.14 -10.81
N GLY A 281 -6.17 5.92 -12.10
CA GLY A 281 -6.37 6.98 -13.11
C GLY A 281 -5.15 7.85 -13.41
N LEU A 282 -4.09 7.85 -12.59
CA LEU A 282 -2.80 8.41 -12.94
C LEU A 282 -2.21 7.54 -14.06
N MET A 283 -2.21 8.06 -15.29
CA MET A 283 -1.75 7.40 -16.52
C MET A 283 -0.34 6.77 -16.43
N LEU A 284 0.41 7.04 -15.37
CA LEU A 284 1.79 6.60 -15.17
C LEU A 284 1.96 5.39 -14.24
N VAL A 285 0.92 5.00 -13.49
CA VAL A 285 0.88 3.82 -12.57
C VAL A 285 -0.23 2.82 -12.98
N LYS A 286 -1.00 3.14 -14.03
CA LYS A 286 -2.09 2.31 -14.57
C LYS A 286 -1.66 0.84 -14.67
N SER A 287 -2.48 -0.08 -14.14
CA SER A 287 -2.25 -1.55 -14.04
C SER A 287 -1.38 -2.08 -12.89
N GLN A 288 -0.78 -1.24 -12.03
CA GLN A 288 0.02 -1.74 -10.91
C GLN A 288 -0.79 -2.08 -9.67
N THR A 289 -1.98 -1.51 -9.52
CA THR A 289 -2.65 -1.38 -8.20
C THR A 289 -4.14 -1.67 -8.24
N ASP A 290 -4.62 -2.14 -9.40
CA ASP A 290 -6.04 -2.26 -9.71
C ASP A 290 -6.65 -3.59 -9.22
N TYR A 291 -5.81 -4.51 -8.74
CA TYR A 291 -6.15 -5.91 -8.44
C TYR A 291 -5.64 -6.33 -7.04
N HIS A 292 -5.99 -5.53 -6.03
CA HIS A 292 -5.50 -5.64 -4.67
C HIS A 292 -6.12 -6.80 -3.88
N VAL A 293 -7.39 -7.14 -4.16
CA VAL A 293 -8.04 -8.32 -3.55
C VAL A 293 -7.30 -9.61 -3.94
N VAL A 294 -7.00 -9.78 -5.23
CA VAL A 294 -6.21 -10.94 -5.70
C VAL A 294 -4.79 -10.89 -5.17
N HIS A 295 -4.22 -9.70 -5.03
CA HIS A 295 -2.91 -9.52 -4.42
C HIS A 295 -2.88 -10.08 -2.98
N HIS A 296 -3.93 -9.87 -2.17
CA HIS A 296 -4.01 -10.48 -0.83
C HIS A 296 -4.26 -11.98 -0.84
N LEU A 297 -5.13 -12.46 -1.73
CA LEU A 297 -5.46 -13.88 -1.81
C LEU A 297 -4.29 -14.71 -2.35
N PHE A 298 -3.57 -14.18 -3.34
CA PHE A 298 -2.54 -14.89 -4.10
C PHE A 298 -1.35 -13.97 -4.46
N PRO A 299 -0.58 -13.47 -3.47
CA PRO A 299 0.51 -12.51 -3.69
C PRO A 299 1.64 -13.02 -4.60
N ALA A 300 1.76 -14.35 -4.76
CA ALA A 300 2.74 -14.97 -5.65
C ALA A 300 2.36 -14.89 -7.15
N ILE A 301 1.13 -14.50 -7.49
CA ILE A 301 0.72 -14.31 -8.89
C ILE A 301 1.46 -13.07 -9.43
N PRO A 302 2.24 -13.21 -10.52
CA PRO A 302 2.90 -12.07 -11.11
C PRO A 302 1.87 -11.05 -11.60
N ARG A 303 2.15 -9.77 -11.36
CA ARG A 303 1.29 -8.63 -11.73
C ARG A 303 0.65 -8.70 -13.11
N TYR A 304 1.36 -9.16 -14.13
CA TYR A 304 0.84 -9.24 -15.51
C TYR A 304 -0.25 -10.32 -15.70
N HIS A 305 -0.48 -11.17 -14.71
CA HIS A 305 -1.59 -12.12 -14.63
C HIS A 305 -2.68 -11.72 -13.63
N ALA A 306 -2.48 -10.66 -12.83
CA ALA A 306 -3.41 -10.26 -11.78
C ALA A 306 -4.81 -9.95 -12.35
N ARG A 307 -4.90 -9.24 -13.47
CA ARG A 307 -6.19 -8.98 -14.16
C ARG A 307 -6.94 -10.27 -14.48
N GLU A 308 -6.25 -11.21 -15.11
CA GLU A 308 -6.85 -12.48 -15.55
C GLU A 308 -7.33 -13.30 -14.35
N ALA A 309 -6.53 -13.35 -13.28
CA ALA A 309 -6.92 -13.98 -12.02
C ALA A 309 -8.13 -13.28 -11.37
N THR A 310 -8.18 -11.94 -11.35
CA THR A 310 -9.33 -11.19 -10.82
C THR A 310 -10.61 -11.49 -11.60
N GLU A 311 -10.57 -11.46 -12.93
CA GLU A 311 -11.76 -11.77 -13.75
C GLU A 311 -12.24 -13.21 -13.55
N ALA A 312 -11.34 -14.17 -13.33
CA ALA A 312 -11.69 -15.54 -13.02
C ALA A 312 -12.35 -15.71 -11.63
N LEU A 313 -11.97 -14.86 -10.67
CA LEU A 313 -12.47 -14.92 -9.29
C LEU A 313 -13.78 -14.16 -9.06
N LYS A 314 -14.02 -13.05 -9.78
CA LYS A 314 -15.22 -12.21 -9.61
C LYS A 314 -16.54 -12.99 -9.52
N PRO A 315 -16.83 -13.99 -10.38
CA PRO A 315 -18.08 -14.75 -10.29
C PRO A 315 -18.23 -15.56 -8.99
N ILE A 316 -17.12 -15.97 -8.38
CA ILE A 316 -17.11 -16.75 -7.13
C ILE A 316 -17.18 -15.81 -5.92
N LEU A 317 -16.44 -14.70 -5.98
CA LEU A 317 -16.42 -13.71 -4.90
C LEU A 317 -17.78 -13.02 -4.73
N GLY A 318 -18.50 -12.75 -5.82
CA GLY A 318 -19.82 -12.12 -5.78
C GLY A 318 -19.82 -10.83 -4.96
N ASP A 319 -20.73 -10.73 -4.00
CA ASP A 319 -20.90 -9.55 -3.14
C ASP A 319 -19.73 -9.29 -2.18
N TYR A 320 -18.80 -10.25 -2.00
CA TYR A 320 -17.58 -10.05 -1.21
C TYR A 320 -16.50 -9.27 -1.97
N TYR A 321 -16.61 -9.16 -3.30
CA TYR A 321 -15.67 -8.37 -4.10
C TYR A 321 -16.10 -6.90 -4.16
N LYS A 322 -15.19 -5.99 -3.81
CA LYS A 322 -15.46 -4.56 -3.86
C LYS A 322 -14.56 -3.84 -4.86
N TYR A 323 -15.18 -3.08 -5.74
CA TYR A 323 -14.51 -2.17 -6.67
C TYR A 323 -15.01 -0.74 -6.46
N ASP A 324 -14.09 0.22 -6.40
CA ASP A 324 -14.38 1.65 -6.35
C ASP A 324 -13.84 2.36 -7.59
N GLY A 325 -14.75 2.76 -8.49
CA GLY A 325 -14.45 3.51 -9.70
C GLY A 325 -14.40 5.03 -9.53
N THR A 326 -14.63 5.55 -8.32
CA THR A 326 -14.59 6.99 -8.05
C THR A 326 -13.18 7.54 -8.39
N PRO A 327 -13.06 8.73 -9.03
CA PRO A 327 -11.76 9.34 -9.28
C PRO A 327 -10.90 9.47 -8.01
N THR A 328 -9.62 9.12 -8.10
CA THR A 328 -8.69 9.01 -6.96
C THR A 328 -8.73 10.20 -6.00
N ILE A 329 -8.76 11.43 -6.50
CA ILE A 329 -8.80 12.63 -5.65
C ILE A 329 -10.13 12.73 -4.90
N GLN A 330 -11.25 12.39 -5.54
CA GLN A 330 -12.58 12.42 -4.93
C GLN A 330 -12.71 11.33 -3.87
N ALA A 331 -12.25 10.11 -4.16
CA ALA A 331 -12.22 9.03 -3.19
C ALA A 331 -11.27 9.32 -2.03
N PHE A 332 -10.07 9.83 -2.28
CA PHE A 332 -9.15 10.21 -1.22
C PHE A 332 -9.77 11.24 -0.28
N TRP A 333 -10.46 12.25 -0.84
CA TRP A 333 -11.18 13.22 -0.03
C TRP A 333 -12.32 12.60 0.80
N ARG A 334 -13.11 11.70 0.20
CA ARG A 334 -14.19 10.97 0.87
C ARG A 334 -13.64 10.12 2.02
N GLU A 335 -12.60 9.33 1.79
CA GLU A 335 -12.07 8.38 2.76
C GLU A 335 -11.39 9.13 3.91
N MET A 336 -10.67 10.22 3.61
CA MET A 336 -10.09 11.09 4.64
C MET A 336 -11.14 11.73 5.57
N LYS A 337 -12.37 11.91 5.06
CA LYS A 337 -13.48 12.52 5.81
C LYS A 337 -14.35 11.49 6.54
N GLU A 338 -14.55 10.32 5.94
CA GLU A 338 -15.51 9.32 6.41
C GLU A 338 -14.82 8.14 7.14
N CYS A 339 -13.50 7.95 6.99
CA CYS A 339 -12.72 6.87 7.63
C CYS A 339 -11.82 7.40 8.77
N ILE A 340 -12.41 8.07 9.76
CA ILE A 340 -11.67 8.70 10.86
C ILE A 340 -11.33 7.68 11.94
N TYR A 341 -12.35 6.98 12.44
CA TYR A 341 -12.21 5.92 13.43
C TYR A 341 -13.22 4.81 13.16
N VAL A 342 -13.02 3.65 13.79
CA VAL A 342 -13.94 2.52 13.73
C VAL A 342 -14.67 2.29 15.06
N GLU A 343 -15.92 1.84 14.96
CA GLU A 343 -16.76 1.41 16.08
C GLU A 343 -17.31 -0.01 15.83
N PRO A 344 -17.62 -0.78 16.89
CA PRO A 344 -18.32 -2.05 16.75
C PRO A 344 -19.63 -1.90 15.97
N ASP A 345 -20.03 -2.94 15.24
CA ASP A 345 -21.30 -2.93 14.52
C ASP A 345 -22.48 -3.06 15.48
N ASP A 346 -23.22 -1.97 15.67
CA ASP A 346 -24.37 -1.88 16.57
C ASP A 346 -25.67 -2.48 16.00
N GLN A 347 -25.60 -3.31 14.95
CA GLN A 347 -26.79 -3.90 14.32
C GLN A 347 -27.45 -5.01 15.16
N ASP A 348 -26.78 -5.53 16.19
CA ASP A 348 -27.42 -6.41 17.16
C ASP A 348 -28.06 -5.57 18.29
N ASN A 349 -29.40 -5.50 18.28
CA ASN A 349 -30.21 -4.93 19.36
C ASN A 349 -30.03 -5.66 20.71
N ASP A 350 -29.25 -6.73 20.76
CA ASP A 350 -28.91 -7.47 21.96
C ASP A 350 -27.64 -6.88 22.60
N LYS A 351 -27.83 -5.87 23.46
CA LYS A 351 -26.79 -5.08 24.17
C LYS A 351 -25.77 -5.88 25.01
N LYS A 352 -25.73 -7.21 24.92
CA LYS A 352 -24.90 -8.10 25.75
C LYS A 352 -23.69 -8.69 25.02
N LYS A 353 -23.63 -8.68 23.69
CA LYS A 353 -22.46 -9.16 22.95
C LYS A 353 -21.96 -8.07 22.00
N LYS A 354 -20.79 -7.51 22.30
CA LYS A 354 -20.11 -6.62 21.35
C LYS A 354 -19.82 -7.42 20.09
N SER A 355 -20.26 -6.94 18.93
CA SER A 355 -19.85 -7.49 17.65
C SER A 355 -18.34 -7.33 17.52
N GLY A 356 -17.63 -8.42 17.17
CA GLY A 356 -16.20 -8.36 16.82
C GLY A 356 -15.95 -7.77 15.43
N VAL A 357 -16.99 -7.25 14.78
CA VAL A 357 -16.94 -6.54 13.51
C VAL A 357 -17.01 -5.04 13.74
N TYR A 358 -16.15 -4.31 13.06
CA TYR A 358 -15.96 -2.87 13.21
C TYR A 358 -16.10 -2.17 11.87
N TRP A 359 -16.72 -1.00 11.88
CA TRP A 359 -16.94 -0.18 10.68
C TRP A 359 -16.44 1.23 10.90
N PHE A 360 -15.96 1.86 9.82
CA PHE A 360 -15.67 3.28 9.84
C PHE A 360 -16.92 4.10 10.16
N LYS A 361 -16.71 5.12 10.98
CA LYS A 361 -17.69 6.11 11.40
C LYS A 361 -17.05 7.49 11.27
N LYS A 362 -17.96 8.47 11.19
CA LYS A 362 -17.66 9.88 11.27
C LYS A 362 -18.16 10.38 12.62
#